data_AF-A0AAU6HQF3-F1
#
_entry.id   AF-A0AAU6HQF3-F1
#
_cell.length_a   1.000
_cell.length_b   1.000
_cell.length_c   1.000
_cell.angle_alpha   90.00
_cell.angle_beta   90.00
_cell.angle_gamma   90.00
#
_symmetry.space_group_name_H-M   'P 1'
#
loop_
_entity.id
_entity.type
_entity.pdbx_description
1 polymer ?
#
loop_
_entity_poly.entity_id
_entity_poly.type
_entity_poly.pdbx_seq_one_letter_code
_entity_poly.pdbx_strand_id
1 'polypeptide(L)'
;MIIAAAQFAPVPGDIEANAARMARLVGEAADRGAGLVTFSELALTHYDLRLIAADPVGMTVTEDDARLAPVRAACRAAGIAAVVNAAGRAREGAAGPTISSFVLGPDGALLTRYDKLHLSGEERKLFTRGAADGRFFLGGIRFALATCLDSSFPEVPARAAADGCGVYLASSFHDSTERVDRYAELARDSGLQVLLANGIGTGSSGPGCGLSGGWLPTGERVAAAAEWRGPVAGAPGDGAELVLSDARDRITLMADPAVAAIPVKECGEPLVDLRTAAPALRVAGDRHDVRGHFAHLRRGVAQRLVAAQELLPDGLRLRIVEGYRPPALQRRYFEEYADELRAAFPDRDPQRRHQDASRYVSPPGIAPHSAGGAVDLTLVTADGAEVDMGTPINASPEESGGACYTGAPDLTPAARTHRRVLSAALTSAGLVNYPTEWWHWSYGDRYWALATGADHALYGPKEPAGR
;
A
#
# COMPACT_ATOMS: atom_id res chain seq x y z
N MET A 1 -8.69 3.72 6.75
CA MET A 1 -8.56 4.84 7.71
C MET A 1 -7.61 5.81 7.06
N ILE A 2 -7.97 7.08 6.93
CA ILE A 2 -7.04 8.06 6.38
C ILE A 2 -5.93 8.33 7.40
N ILE A 3 -4.68 8.32 6.95
CA ILE A 3 -3.49 8.63 7.74
C ILE A 3 -2.79 9.85 7.13
N ALA A 4 -2.18 10.68 7.98
CA ALA A 4 -1.54 11.92 7.57
C ALA A 4 -0.06 11.96 7.95
N ALA A 5 0.79 12.44 7.06
CA ALA A 5 2.14 12.90 7.38
C ALA A 5 2.16 14.42 7.40
N ALA A 6 2.69 14.98 8.48
CA ALA A 6 2.81 16.42 8.66
C ALA A 6 4.25 16.87 8.37
N GLN A 7 4.39 17.68 7.32
CA GLN A 7 5.59 18.41 7.00
C GLN A 7 5.44 19.82 7.56
N PHE A 8 6.31 20.24 8.48
CA PHE A 8 6.31 21.62 9.00
C PHE A 8 7.72 21.97 9.49
N ALA A 9 8.00 23.26 9.64
CA ALA A 9 9.29 23.76 10.12
C ALA A 9 9.24 23.93 11.64
N PRO A 10 9.87 23.05 12.45
CA PRO A 10 9.92 23.23 13.89
C PRO A 10 10.83 24.41 14.25
N VAL A 11 10.50 25.11 15.33
CA VAL A 11 11.37 26.11 15.95
C VAL A 11 12.46 25.37 16.71
N PRO A 12 13.76 25.50 16.37
CA PRO A 12 14.81 24.72 17.00
C PRO A 12 14.87 24.94 18.53
N GLY A 13 14.77 23.83 19.28
CA GLY A 13 14.82 23.82 20.75
C GLY A 13 13.57 24.30 21.49
N ASP A 14 12.57 24.87 20.80
CA ASP A 14 11.33 25.35 21.45
C ASP A 14 10.26 24.25 21.44
N ILE A 15 10.37 23.34 22.43
CA ILE A 15 9.50 22.17 22.57
C ILE A 15 8.04 22.58 22.71
N GLU A 16 7.75 23.61 23.50
CA GLU A 16 6.41 24.12 23.77
C GLU A 16 5.76 24.70 22.51
N ALA A 17 6.47 25.52 21.74
CA ALA A 17 5.97 26.06 20.48
C ALA A 17 5.73 24.95 19.45
N ASN A 18 6.64 23.98 19.37
CA ASN A 18 6.50 22.84 18.46
C ASN A 18 5.34 21.94 18.85
N ALA A 19 5.15 21.65 20.15
CA ALA A 19 3.99 20.90 20.64
C ALA A 19 2.67 21.62 20.32
N ALA A 20 2.62 22.95 20.49
CA ALA A 20 1.45 23.74 20.13
C ALA A 20 1.19 23.75 18.62
N ARG A 21 2.25 23.75 17.78
CA ARG A 21 2.09 23.63 16.32
C ARG A 21 1.58 22.25 15.91
N MET A 22 2.16 21.19 16.48
CA MET A 22 1.69 19.81 16.26
C MET A 22 0.22 19.66 16.67
N ALA A 23 -0.20 20.23 17.80
CA ALA A 23 -1.59 20.21 18.23
C ALA A 23 -2.55 20.87 17.21
N ARG A 24 -2.14 21.97 16.57
CA ARG A 24 -2.91 22.57 15.46
C ARG A 24 -2.97 21.65 14.24
N LEU A 25 -1.84 21.04 13.86
CA LEU A 25 -1.78 20.11 12.73
C LEU A 25 -2.58 18.82 12.97
N VAL A 26 -2.72 18.37 14.22
CA VAL A 26 -3.63 17.30 14.61
C VAL A 26 -5.08 17.69 14.30
N GLY A 27 -5.51 18.90 14.69
CA GLY A 27 -6.84 19.42 14.35
C GLY A 27 -7.06 19.54 12.84
N GLU A 28 -6.12 20.15 12.12
CA GLU A 28 -6.17 20.29 10.65
C GLU A 28 -6.23 18.93 9.93
N ALA A 29 -5.52 17.91 10.42
CA ALA A 29 -5.57 16.56 9.87
C ALA A 29 -6.94 15.89 10.13
N ALA A 30 -7.49 16.09 11.33
CA ALA A 30 -8.81 15.56 11.70
C ALA A 30 -9.94 16.20 10.86
N ASP A 31 -9.88 17.51 10.63
CA ASP A 31 -10.82 18.23 9.76
C ASP A 31 -10.79 17.71 8.32
N ARG A 32 -9.65 17.13 7.91
CA ARG A 32 -9.46 16.46 6.61
C ARG A 32 -9.75 14.95 6.65
N GLY A 33 -10.32 14.45 7.75
CA GLY A 33 -10.78 13.07 7.93
C GLY A 33 -9.70 12.05 8.31
N ALA A 34 -8.50 12.50 8.69
CA ALA A 34 -7.44 11.59 9.15
C ALA A 34 -7.79 10.99 10.53
N GLY A 35 -7.48 9.70 10.74
CA GLY A 35 -7.55 9.04 12.04
C GLY A 35 -6.22 8.99 12.79
N LEU A 36 -5.12 9.36 12.11
CA LEU A 36 -3.77 9.43 12.67
C LEU A 36 -2.92 10.45 11.91
N VAL A 37 -2.07 11.20 12.63
CA VAL A 37 -1.01 12.03 12.04
C VAL A 37 0.38 11.63 12.55
N THR A 38 1.38 11.62 11.68
CA THR A 38 2.80 11.38 12.03
C THR A 38 3.66 12.58 11.67
N PHE A 39 4.66 12.87 12.51
CA PHE A 39 5.59 13.99 12.34
C PHE A 39 7.00 13.50 11.98
N SER A 40 7.88 14.39 11.52
CA SER A 40 9.25 14.02 11.14
C SER A 40 10.13 13.61 12.33
N GLU A 41 11.29 13.01 12.07
CA GLU A 41 12.27 12.68 13.12
C GLU A 41 12.64 13.92 13.96
N LEU A 42 12.67 13.75 15.29
CA LEU A 42 12.98 14.81 16.26
C LEU A 42 12.15 16.11 16.08
N ALA A 43 10.97 16.05 15.47
CA ALA A 43 10.17 17.23 15.17
C ALA A 43 9.83 18.10 16.39
N LEU A 44 9.82 17.53 17.60
CA LEU A 44 9.55 18.30 18.82
C LEU A 44 10.69 19.26 19.19
N THR A 45 11.94 18.91 18.87
CA THR A 45 13.14 19.72 19.17
C THR A 45 13.74 20.36 17.92
N HIS A 46 13.25 19.98 16.73
CA HIS A 46 14.00 19.98 15.47
C HIS A 46 15.16 18.97 15.48
N TYR A 47 15.62 18.54 14.29
CA TYR A 47 16.80 17.67 14.16
C TYR A 47 18.09 18.48 14.41
N ASP A 48 18.28 19.01 15.63
CA ASP A 48 19.51 19.67 16.07
C ASP A 48 20.10 18.96 17.28
N LEU A 49 21.08 18.08 17.01
CA LEU A 49 21.74 17.27 18.03
C LEU A 49 22.61 18.13 18.97
N ARG A 50 23.03 19.32 18.54
CA ARG A 50 23.87 20.20 19.36
C ARG A 50 23.05 20.84 20.48
N LEU A 51 21.81 21.25 20.19
CA LEU A 51 20.89 21.75 21.20
C LEU A 51 20.60 20.68 22.25
N ILE A 52 20.34 19.45 21.82
CA ILE A 52 20.06 18.33 22.72
C ILE A 52 21.31 17.99 23.56
N ALA A 53 22.51 18.04 22.99
CA ALA A 53 23.75 17.84 23.73
C ALA A 53 24.04 18.98 24.74
N ALA A 54 23.65 20.21 24.42
CA ALA A 54 23.87 21.38 25.27
C ALA A 54 22.93 21.40 26.49
N ASP A 55 21.70 20.90 26.36
CA ASP A 55 20.75 20.74 27.46
C ASP A 55 19.98 19.41 27.41
N PRO A 56 20.61 18.28 27.80
CA PRO A 56 19.98 16.97 27.72
C PRO A 56 18.74 16.81 28.61
N VAL A 57 18.59 17.62 29.67
CA VAL A 57 17.45 17.54 30.58
C VAL A 57 16.27 18.31 30.00
N GLY A 58 16.49 19.57 29.60
CA GLY A 58 15.46 20.42 29.02
C GLY A 58 15.06 19.98 27.62
N MET A 59 15.96 19.39 26.82
CA MET A 59 15.65 18.96 25.45
C MET A 59 15.07 17.53 25.35
N THR A 60 14.95 16.81 26.46
CA THR A 60 14.34 15.46 26.48
C THR A 60 12.96 15.46 27.10
N VAL A 61 12.10 14.54 26.66
CA VAL A 61 10.75 14.34 27.21
C VAL A 61 10.53 12.89 27.65
N THR A 62 9.73 12.70 28.70
CA THR A 62 9.15 11.40 29.07
C THR A 62 7.80 11.21 28.41
N GLU A 63 7.25 9.99 28.51
CA GLU A 63 5.89 9.69 28.11
C GLU A 63 4.89 10.67 28.74
N ASP A 64 5.00 10.93 30.04
CA ASP A 64 4.07 11.79 30.79
C ASP A 64 4.51 13.26 30.89
N ASP A 65 5.41 13.71 30.00
CA ASP A 65 5.90 15.09 30.04
C ASP A 65 4.77 16.09 29.78
N ALA A 66 4.65 17.10 30.66
CA ALA A 66 3.59 18.11 30.60
C ALA A 66 3.60 18.90 29.29
N ARG A 67 4.76 19.01 28.62
CA ARG A 67 4.88 19.72 27.33
C ARG A 67 4.19 19.00 26.19
N LEU A 68 3.84 17.72 26.34
CA LEU A 68 3.00 16.98 25.39
C LEU A 68 1.50 17.22 25.61
N ALA A 69 1.10 17.93 26.66
CA ALA A 69 -0.31 18.17 26.99
C ALA A 69 -1.13 18.82 25.85
N PRO A 70 -0.61 19.82 25.08
CA PRO A 70 -1.34 20.38 23.95
C PRO A 70 -1.69 19.34 22.89
N VAL A 71 -0.76 18.44 22.55
CA VAL A 71 -1.00 17.38 21.55
C VAL A 71 -1.98 16.35 22.08
N ARG A 72 -1.85 15.94 23.35
CA ARG A 72 -2.81 15.02 23.99
C ARG A 72 -4.23 15.61 24.03
N ALA A 73 -4.36 16.90 24.31
CA ALA A 73 -5.65 17.59 24.30
C ALA A 73 -6.24 17.66 22.88
N ALA A 74 -5.42 17.94 21.87
CA ALA A 74 -5.84 17.93 20.48
C ALA A 74 -6.30 16.53 20.02
N CYS A 75 -5.56 15.48 20.37
CA CYS A 75 -5.97 14.09 20.10
C CYS A 75 -7.35 13.77 20.69
N ARG A 76 -7.59 14.13 21.97
CA ARG A 76 -8.90 13.97 22.63
C ARG A 76 -10.02 14.74 21.96
N ALA A 77 -9.77 15.99 21.62
CA ALA A 77 -10.77 16.87 21.04
C ALA A 77 -11.16 16.41 19.62
N ALA A 78 -10.17 15.97 18.84
CA ALA A 78 -10.35 15.54 17.47
C ALA A 78 -10.76 14.05 17.32
N GLY A 79 -10.49 13.23 18.33
CA GLY A 79 -10.70 11.78 18.26
C GLY A 79 -9.71 11.06 17.34
N ILE A 80 -8.47 11.56 17.21
CA ILE A 80 -7.43 11.00 16.32
C ILE A 80 -6.12 10.77 17.06
N ALA A 81 -5.28 9.86 16.55
CA ALA A 81 -3.96 9.59 17.12
C ALA A 81 -2.86 10.50 16.55
N ALA A 82 -1.75 10.65 17.28
CA ALA A 82 -0.56 11.38 16.83
C ALA A 82 0.73 10.61 17.16
N VAL A 83 1.66 10.53 16.20
CA VAL A 83 3.02 10.01 16.41
C VAL A 83 3.97 11.19 16.58
N VAL A 84 4.27 11.53 17.84
CA VAL A 84 5.15 12.64 18.21
C VAL A 84 6.59 12.15 18.33
N ASN A 85 7.52 12.75 17.60
CA ASN A 85 8.92 12.35 17.58
C ASN A 85 9.81 13.36 18.31
N ALA A 86 10.61 12.90 19.26
CA ALA A 86 11.41 13.74 20.14
C ALA A 86 12.65 13.01 20.66
N ALA A 87 13.55 13.74 21.33
CA ALA A 87 14.55 13.11 22.19
C ALA A 87 13.85 12.56 23.44
N GLY A 88 13.82 11.24 23.57
CA GLY A 88 13.24 10.56 24.72
C GLY A 88 14.21 10.58 25.89
N ARG A 89 13.70 10.92 27.08
CA ARG A 89 14.48 10.80 28.31
C ARG A 89 14.86 9.34 28.53
N ALA A 90 16.08 9.13 29.02
CA ALA A 90 16.61 7.82 29.35
C ALA A 90 15.64 7.09 30.30
N ARG A 91 15.34 5.83 30.00
CA ARG A 91 14.71 4.95 30.99
C ARG A 91 15.70 4.68 32.12
N GLU A 92 15.18 4.32 33.29
CA GLU A 92 16.02 3.93 34.42
C GLU A 92 17.00 2.81 34.00
N GLY A 93 18.29 3.01 34.29
CA GLY A 93 19.36 2.08 33.90
C GLY A 93 19.89 2.22 32.47
N ALA A 94 19.36 3.11 31.64
CA ALA A 94 19.89 3.38 30.30
C ALA A 94 21.09 4.35 30.33
N ALA A 95 22.00 4.21 29.36
CA ALA A 95 23.24 4.99 29.29
C ALA A 95 23.05 6.46 28.85
N GLY A 96 21.92 6.79 28.24
CA GLY A 96 21.62 8.12 27.72
C GLY A 96 20.22 8.22 27.13
N PRO A 97 19.84 9.40 26.62
CA PRO A 97 18.55 9.61 25.96
C PRO A 97 18.41 8.74 24.71
N THR A 98 17.20 8.62 24.18
CA THR A 98 16.89 7.89 22.95
C THR A 98 16.30 8.84 21.90
N ILE A 99 16.27 8.44 20.63
CA ILE A 99 15.42 9.09 19.62
C ILE A 99 14.10 8.34 19.63
N SER A 100 13.02 9.00 20.07
CA SER A 100 11.77 8.32 20.42
C SER A 100 10.59 8.80 19.59
N SER A 101 9.71 7.86 19.24
CA SER A 101 8.34 8.09 18.80
C SER A 101 7.38 7.78 19.94
N PHE A 102 6.55 8.75 20.32
CA PHE A 102 5.47 8.59 21.29
C PHE A 102 4.14 8.59 20.54
N VAL A 103 3.43 7.46 20.55
CA VAL A 103 2.12 7.34 19.90
C VAL A 103 1.03 7.68 20.90
N LEU A 104 0.45 8.86 20.75
CA LEU A 104 -0.68 9.33 21.54
C LEU A 104 -1.97 8.89 20.85
N GLY A 105 -2.82 8.17 21.58
CA GLY A 105 -4.10 7.66 21.06
C GLY A 105 -5.19 8.72 20.98
N PRO A 106 -6.36 8.37 20.41
CA PRO A 106 -7.52 9.26 20.32
C PRO A 106 -8.06 9.77 21.66
N ASP A 107 -7.83 9.05 22.75
CA ASP A 107 -8.14 9.44 24.12
C ASP A 107 -7.02 10.27 24.77
N GLY A 108 -5.96 10.54 24.02
CA GLY A 108 -4.76 11.22 24.48
C GLY A 108 -3.92 10.38 25.45
N ALA A 109 -4.17 9.07 25.60
CA ALA A 109 -3.31 8.14 26.34
C ALA A 109 -2.12 7.70 25.46
N LEU A 110 -1.06 7.17 26.07
CA LEU A 110 0.04 6.60 25.29
C LEU A 110 -0.35 5.19 24.81
N LEU A 111 -0.31 4.96 23.49
CA LEU A 111 -0.50 3.63 22.90
C LEU A 111 0.81 2.84 22.86
N THR A 112 1.89 3.49 22.46
CA THR A 112 3.22 2.87 22.43
C THR A 112 4.32 3.93 22.44
N ARG A 113 5.50 3.55 22.93
CA ARG A 113 6.76 4.28 22.71
C ARG A 113 7.70 3.38 21.92
N TYR A 114 8.28 3.94 20.89
CA TYR A 114 9.35 3.32 20.12
C TYR A 114 10.63 4.13 20.28
N ASP A 115 11.75 3.44 20.48
CA ASP A 115 13.09 4.05 20.53
C ASP A 115 13.88 3.53 19.32
N LYS A 116 14.47 4.44 18.53
CA LYS A 116 15.19 4.15 17.28
C LYS A 116 16.23 3.03 17.47
N LEU A 117 16.18 2.00 16.62
CA LEU A 117 17.04 0.82 16.74
C LEU A 117 18.43 1.07 16.15
N HIS A 118 18.50 1.79 15.03
CA HIS A 118 19.74 2.02 14.30
C HIS A 118 20.14 3.49 14.36
N LEU A 119 21.21 3.78 15.11
CA LEU A 119 21.73 5.14 15.26
C LEU A 119 22.83 5.43 14.24
N SER A 120 22.80 6.64 13.68
CA SER A 120 23.84 7.17 12.78
C SER A 120 25.14 7.50 13.54
N GLY A 121 26.20 7.87 12.79
CA GLY A 121 27.51 8.18 13.36
C GLY A 121 27.49 9.25 14.46
N GLU A 122 26.84 10.38 14.21
CA GLU A 122 26.73 11.48 15.19
C GLU A 122 25.72 11.14 16.30
N GLU A 123 24.63 10.46 15.96
CA GLU A 123 23.61 10.06 16.95
C GLU A 123 24.19 9.13 18.02
N ARG A 124 25.09 8.21 17.66
CA ARG A 124 25.74 7.28 18.61
C ARG A 124 26.58 7.97 19.69
N LYS A 125 26.96 9.24 19.49
CA LYS A 125 27.70 10.02 20.50
C LYS A 125 26.77 10.55 21.60
N LEU A 126 25.48 10.66 21.34
CA LEU A 126 24.51 11.32 22.20
C LEU A 126 23.39 10.38 22.69
N PHE A 127 22.94 9.46 21.83
CA PHE A 127 21.78 8.61 22.12
C PHE A 127 22.15 7.15 22.36
N THR A 128 21.27 6.50 23.10
CA THR A 128 21.21 5.05 23.26
C THR A 128 20.21 4.47 22.27
N ARG A 129 20.51 3.30 21.70
CA ARG A 129 19.59 2.60 20.79
C ARG A 129 18.43 1.97 21.55
N GLY A 130 17.28 1.86 20.90
CA GLY A 130 16.18 1.02 21.37
C GLY A 130 16.49 -0.46 21.29
N ALA A 131 15.59 -1.26 21.87
CA ALA A 131 15.71 -2.72 21.94
C ALA A 131 14.45 -3.47 21.46
N ALA A 132 13.37 -2.77 21.14
CA ALA A 132 12.08 -3.36 20.80
C ALA A 132 11.51 -2.75 19.52
N ASP A 133 10.80 -3.57 18.75
CA ASP A 133 10.08 -3.14 17.57
C ASP A 133 8.88 -2.25 17.94
N GLY A 134 8.74 -1.11 17.28
CA GLY A 134 7.61 -0.21 17.49
C GLY A 134 6.37 -0.73 16.78
N ARG A 135 5.40 -1.26 17.54
CA ARG A 135 4.12 -1.77 17.04
C ARG A 135 2.97 -1.19 17.84
N PHE A 136 1.87 -0.88 17.16
CA PHE A 136 0.60 -0.56 17.81
C PHE A 136 -0.59 -0.89 16.92
N PHE A 137 -1.78 -0.91 17.52
CA PHE A 137 -3.03 -1.18 16.83
C PHE A 137 -3.96 0.02 16.97
N LEU A 138 -4.55 0.46 15.87
CA LEU A 138 -5.50 1.57 15.85
C LEU A 138 -6.55 1.36 14.75
N GLY A 139 -7.82 1.43 15.13
CA GLY A 139 -8.96 1.34 14.21
C GLY A 139 -8.92 0.16 13.24
N GLY A 140 -8.58 -1.03 13.73
CA GLY A 140 -8.56 -2.26 12.92
C GLY A 140 -7.22 -2.54 12.22
N ILE A 141 -6.27 -1.61 12.29
CA ILE A 141 -5.01 -1.68 11.53
C ILE A 141 -3.83 -1.79 12.50
N ARG A 142 -2.89 -2.68 12.18
CA ARG A 142 -1.61 -2.80 12.90
C ARG A 142 -0.56 -1.96 12.18
N PHE A 143 0.12 -1.11 12.93
CA PHE A 143 1.12 -0.16 12.44
C PHE A 143 2.50 -0.54 12.93
N ALA A 144 3.51 -0.31 12.09
CA ALA A 144 4.91 -0.34 12.46
C ALA A 144 5.48 1.08 12.47
N LEU A 145 6.32 1.36 13.48
CA LEU A 145 7.10 2.59 13.57
C LEU A 145 8.55 2.31 13.15
N ALA A 146 9.15 3.26 12.47
CA ALA A 146 10.58 3.28 12.21
C ALA A 146 11.08 4.72 12.09
N THR A 147 12.32 4.94 12.50
CA THR A 147 12.93 6.26 12.49
C THR A 147 14.12 6.27 11.54
N CYS A 148 14.02 7.06 10.46
CA CYS A 148 15.09 7.39 9.54
C CYS A 148 15.98 6.21 9.12
N LEU A 149 17.17 6.12 9.73
CA LEU A 149 18.17 5.09 9.42
C LEU A 149 17.63 3.66 9.57
N ASP A 150 16.62 3.42 10.41
CA ASP A 150 15.94 2.12 10.50
C ASP A 150 15.42 1.62 9.15
N SER A 151 14.97 2.52 8.27
CA SER A 151 14.44 2.18 6.96
C SER A 151 15.52 1.72 5.96
N SER A 152 16.81 1.84 6.31
CA SER A 152 17.91 1.28 5.51
C SER A 152 18.23 -0.18 5.85
N PHE A 153 17.59 -0.74 6.87
CA PHE A 153 17.80 -2.12 7.34
C PHE A 153 16.61 -2.99 6.93
N PRO A 154 16.75 -3.88 5.92
CA PRO A 154 15.63 -4.62 5.35
C PRO A 154 14.92 -5.53 6.36
N GLU A 155 15.59 -5.94 7.44
CA GLU A 155 14.99 -6.71 8.52
C GLU A 155 13.92 -5.94 9.30
N VAL A 156 13.97 -4.60 9.33
CA VAL A 156 12.99 -3.78 10.07
C VAL A 156 11.60 -3.85 9.41
N PRO A 157 11.41 -3.51 8.13
CA PRO A 157 10.13 -3.68 7.46
C PRO A 157 9.76 -5.16 7.27
N ALA A 158 10.73 -6.09 7.18
CA ALA A 158 10.43 -7.51 7.14
C ALA A 158 9.78 -8.03 8.42
N ARG A 159 10.29 -7.65 9.60
CA ARG A 159 9.65 -7.98 10.90
C ARG A 159 8.28 -7.32 11.01
N ALA A 160 8.12 -6.07 10.57
CA ALA A 160 6.81 -5.41 10.55
C ALA A 160 5.77 -6.19 9.73
N ALA A 161 6.13 -6.65 8.54
CA ALA A 161 5.26 -7.48 7.70
C ALA A 161 4.97 -8.84 8.36
N ALA A 162 5.98 -9.49 8.97
CA ALA A 162 5.80 -10.75 9.70
C ALA A 162 4.87 -10.60 10.92
N ASP A 163 4.91 -9.43 11.58
CA ASP A 163 4.00 -9.08 12.67
C ASP A 163 2.59 -8.75 12.19
N GLY A 164 2.29 -8.84 10.89
CA GLY A 164 0.98 -8.53 10.31
C GLY A 164 0.64 -7.05 10.29
N CYS A 165 1.63 -6.16 10.27
CA CYS A 165 1.39 -4.74 10.07
C CYS A 165 0.86 -4.49 8.65
N GLY A 166 -0.07 -3.55 8.51
CA GLY A 166 -0.55 -3.07 7.21
C GLY A 166 0.13 -1.78 6.76
N VAL A 167 0.62 -0.99 7.72
CA VAL A 167 1.20 0.34 7.49
C VAL A 167 2.53 0.50 8.21
N TYR A 168 3.52 1.02 7.51
CA TYR A 168 4.84 1.40 8.00
C TYR A 168 4.94 2.93 8.07
N LEU A 169 5.01 3.46 9.30
CA LEU A 169 5.15 4.89 9.57
C LEU A 169 6.63 5.22 9.72
N ALA A 170 7.19 5.92 8.73
CA ALA A 170 8.56 6.38 8.72
C ALA A 170 8.63 7.84 9.17
N SER A 171 9.38 8.10 10.25
CA SER A 171 9.70 9.47 10.70
C SER A 171 11.16 9.75 10.39
N SER A 172 11.44 10.71 9.51
CA SER A 172 12.79 10.88 8.96
C SER A 172 13.23 12.34 8.81
N PHE A 173 14.53 12.53 8.58
CA PHE A 173 15.13 13.80 8.18
C PHE A 173 16.13 13.55 7.04
N HIS A 174 15.62 13.49 5.81
CA HIS A 174 16.38 13.29 4.58
C HIS A 174 16.64 14.61 3.85
N ASP A 175 17.78 14.68 3.17
CA ASP A 175 18.31 15.86 2.48
C ASP A 175 18.11 15.84 0.96
N SER A 176 17.63 14.73 0.39
CA SER A 176 17.54 14.56 -1.06
C SER A 176 16.32 13.75 -1.49
N THR A 177 15.87 14.01 -2.72
CA THR A 177 14.82 13.22 -3.40
C THR A 177 15.22 11.76 -3.54
N GLU A 178 16.48 11.48 -3.85
CA GLU A 178 16.99 10.10 -3.99
C GLU A 178 16.74 9.25 -2.73
N ARG A 179 16.93 9.83 -1.54
CA ARG A 179 16.65 9.13 -0.27
C ARG A 179 15.16 8.91 -0.05
N VAL A 180 14.33 9.88 -0.43
CA VAL A 180 12.86 9.77 -0.34
C VAL A 180 12.32 8.73 -1.32
N ASP A 181 12.87 8.64 -2.53
CA ASP A 181 12.41 7.71 -3.55
C ASP A 181 12.63 6.24 -3.17
N ARG A 182 13.61 5.94 -2.31
CA ARG A 182 13.84 4.58 -1.76
C ARG A 182 12.64 4.03 -0.98
N TYR A 183 11.73 4.87 -0.48
CA TYR A 183 10.53 4.39 0.19
C TYR A 183 9.55 3.67 -0.76
N ALA A 184 9.62 3.93 -2.08
CA ALA A 184 8.88 3.17 -3.07
C ALA A 184 9.35 1.71 -3.13
N GLU A 185 10.67 1.48 -3.09
CA GLU A 185 11.27 0.14 -3.02
C GLU A 185 10.93 -0.54 -1.70
N LEU A 186 11.05 0.17 -0.58
CA LEU A 186 10.68 -0.36 0.74
C LEU A 186 9.22 -0.84 0.77
N ALA A 187 8.30 -0.06 0.20
CA ALA A 187 6.89 -0.42 0.12
C ALA A 187 6.69 -1.70 -0.72
N ARG A 188 7.29 -1.76 -1.92
CA ARG A 188 7.24 -2.95 -2.82
C ARG A 188 7.79 -4.21 -2.17
N ASP A 189 8.96 -4.08 -1.58
CA ASP A 189 9.69 -5.23 -1.05
C ASP A 189 8.98 -5.78 0.18
N SER A 190 8.52 -4.89 1.07
CA SER A 190 7.84 -5.30 2.30
C SER A 190 6.37 -5.67 2.11
N GLY A 191 5.72 -5.20 1.04
CA GLY A 191 4.27 -5.31 0.86
C GLY A 191 3.47 -4.44 1.84
N LEU A 192 4.12 -3.48 2.50
CA LEU A 192 3.48 -2.55 3.43
C LEU A 192 3.13 -1.26 2.71
N GLN A 193 2.02 -0.64 3.11
CA GLN A 193 1.81 0.77 2.79
C GLN A 193 2.77 1.61 3.63
N VAL A 194 3.42 2.59 3.03
CA VAL A 194 4.43 3.43 3.71
C VAL A 194 3.91 4.86 3.79
N LEU A 195 4.00 5.46 4.97
CA LEU A 195 3.77 6.89 5.15
C LEU A 195 5.02 7.52 5.76
N LEU A 196 5.64 8.44 5.02
CA LEU A 196 6.83 9.19 5.42
C LEU A 196 6.44 10.60 5.86
N ALA A 197 6.74 10.94 7.10
CA ALA A 197 6.91 12.33 7.51
C ALA A 197 8.40 12.67 7.50
N ASN A 198 8.79 13.62 6.65
CA ASN A 198 10.17 14.04 6.48
C ASN A 198 10.35 15.51 6.88
N GLY A 199 11.48 15.80 7.53
CA GLY A 199 11.77 17.13 8.05
C GLY A 199 12.11 18.16 6.98
N ILE A 200 11.88 19.43 7.33
CA ILE A 200 12.28 20.61 6.55
C ILE A 200 13.16 21.55 7.39
N GLY A 201 13.78 22.55 6.77
CA GLY A 201 14.71 23.45 7.43
C GLY A 201 16.12 22.87 7.55
N THR A 202 17.01 23.51 8.32
CA THR A 202 18.42 23.06 8.45
C THR A 202 18.65 22.39 9.79
N GLY A 203 18.93 21.09 9.79
CA GLY A 203 19.29 20.30 10.96
C GLY A 203 20.80 20.05 11.08
N SER A 204 21.19 19.22 12.05
CA SER A 204 22.60 18.81 12.26
C SER A 204 23.17 17.98 11.11
N SER A 205 22.34 17.28 10.34
CA SER A 205 22.74 16.51 9.16
C SER A 205 22.78 17.34 7.87
N GLY A 206 22.35 18.61 7.91
CA GLY A 206 22.21 19.46 6.72
C GLY A 206 20.76 19.91 6.49
N PRO A 207 20.42 20.37 5.27
CA PRO A 207 19.05 20.78 4.94
C PRO A 207 18.13 19.56 4.80
N GLY A 208 16.92 19.65 5.36
CA GLY A 208 15.83 18.71 5.12
C GLY A 208 15.06 19.10 3.86
N CYS A 209 14.84 18.14 2.96
CA CYS A 209 14.21 18.39 1.67
C CYS A 209 12.68 18.41 1.71
N GLY A 210 12.06 18.06 2.84
CA GLY A 210 10.61 17.85 2.89
C GLY A 210 10.23 16.63 2.06
N LEU A 211 9.37 16.78 1.06
CA LEU A 211 8.92 15.66 0.23
C LEU A 211 8.29 14.52 1.06
N SER A 212 7.60 14.86 2.16
CA SER A 212 6.75 13.87 2.87
C SER A 212 5.82 13.17 1.87
N GLY A 213 5.47 11.90 2.11
CA GLY A 213 4.82 11.09 1.09
C GLY A 213 4.08 9.87 1.62
N GLY A 214 3.14 9.38 0.82
CA GLY A 214 2.47 8.10 1.02
C GLY A 214 2.66 7.19 -0.19
N TRP A 215 3.09 5.95 0.05
CA TRP A 215 3.26 4.92 -0.97
C TRP A 215 2.39 3.72 -0.68
N LEU A 216 1.69 3.23 -1.70
CA LEU A 216 0.99 1.95 -1.65
C LEU A 216 1.98 0.79 -1.56
N PRO A 217 1.55 -0.42 -1.18
CA PRO A 217 2.38 -1.63 -1.22
C PRO A 217 3.03 -1.93 -2.59
N THR A 218 2.54 -1.32 -3.67
CA THR A 218 3.13 -1.37 -5.02
C THR A 218 4.31 -0.44 -5.22
N GLY A 219 4.62 0.40 -4.24
CA GLY A 219 5.59 1.49 -4.40
C GLY A 219 5.04 2.69 -5.17
N GLU A 220 3.76 2.70 -5.55
CA GLU A 220 3.13 3.87 -6.14
C GLU A 220 3.01 4.98 -5.09
N ARG A 221 3.58 6.15 -5.37
CA ARG A 221 3.44 7.33 -4.52
C ARG A 221 2.10 8.01 -4.79
N VAL A 222 1.15 7.80 -3.90
CA VAL A 222 -0.23 8.32 -4.03
C VAL A 222 -0.44 9.69 -3.38
N ALA A 223 0.52 10.14 -2.58
CA ALA A 223 0.46 11.43 -1.93
C ALA A 223 1.87 12.01 -1.71
N ALA A 224 2.01 13.34 -1.85
CA ALA A 224 3.28 14.03 -1.71
C ALA A 224 3.08 15.46 -1.19
N ALA A 225 3.98 15.92 -0.32
CA ALA A 225 4.19 17.33 -0.02
C ALA A 225 5.23 17.92 -0.99
N ALA A 226 5.24 19.24 -1.13
CA ALA A 226 6.24 19.91 -1.95
C ALA A 226 7.66 19.73 -1.41
N GLU A 227 8.63 19.87 -2.32
CA GLU A 227 10.04 20.01 -1.95
C GLU A 227 10.25 21.32 -1.20
N TRP A 228 10.94 21.26 -0.06
CA TRP A 228 11.27 22.44 0.69
C TRP A 228 12.44 23.19 0.05
N ARG A 229 12.16 24.39 -0.46
CA ARG A 229 13.16 25.30 -1.03
C ARG A 229 13.50 26.50 -0.14
N GLY A 230 13.08 26.45 1.13
CA GLY A 230 13.15 27.59 2.05
C GLY A 230 11.85 28.38 2.12
N PRO A 231 11.77 29.36 3.04
CA PRO A 231 10.58 30.20 3.18
C PRO A 231 10.37 31.05 1.92
N VAL A 232 9.14 31.03 1.40
CA VAL A 232 8.76 31.87 0.25
C VAL A 232 8.43 33.27 0.76
N ALA A 233 9.19 34.27 0.33
CA ALA A 233 8.96 35.66 0.73
C ALA A 233 7.53 36.11 0.36
N GLY A 234 6.76 36.55 1.36
CA GLY A 234 5.38 37.04 1.18
C GLY A 234 4.29 35.97 1.15
N ALA A 235 4.61 34.68 1.26
CA ALA A 235 3.59 33.63 1.42
C ALA A 235 3.06 33.61 2.86
N PRO A 236 1.73 33.58 3.08
CA PRO A 236 1.17 33.39 4.42
C PRO A 236 1.40 31.94 4.89
N GLY A 237 1.88 31.77 6.13
CA GLY A 237 2.07 30.45 6.76
C GLY A 237 3.54 30.06 6.98
N ASP A 238 3.76 28.95 7.68
CA ASP A 238 5.07 28.40 8.06
C ASP A 238 5.58 27.33 7.07
N GLY A 239 4.96 27.23 5.90
CA GLY A 239 5.27 26.21 4.90
C GLY A 239 4.81 24.80 5.28
N ALA A 240 3.90 24.66 6.25
CA ALA A 240 3.39 23.37 6.65
C ALA A 240 2.42 22.76 5.62
N GLU A 241 2.55 21.45 5.40
CA GLU A 241 1.72 20.66 4.52
C GLU A 241 1.32 19.34 5.20
N LEU A 242 0.08 18.91 4.96
CA LEU A 242 -0.40 17.58 5.36
C LEU A 242 -0.60 16.72 4.12
N VAL A 243 0.09 15.59 4.10
CA VAL A 243 0.00 14.54 3.09
C VAL A 243 -0.94 13.45 3.61
N LEU A 244 -2.03 13.16 2.90
CA LEU A 244 -3.01 12.16 3.33
C LEU A 244 -2.96 10.94 2.41
N SER A 245 -3.07 9.76 3.01
CA SER A 245 -3.16 8.48 2.32
C SER A 245 -4.22 7.62 3.02
N ASP A 246 -5.05 6.87 2.31
CA ASP A 246 -5.98 5.96 2.96
C ASP A 246 -5.30 4.62 3.24
N ALA A 247 -5.23 4.24 4.51
CA ALA A 247 -4.71 2.95 4.94
C ALA A 247 -5.54 1.74 4.43
N ARG A 248 -6.72 1.99 3.81
CA ARG A 248 -7.54 1.00 3.11
C ARG A 248 -7.12 0.79 1.65
N ASP A 249 -6.31 1.66 1.06
CA ASP A 249 -5.83 1.53 -0.32
C ASP A 249 -4.77 0.41 -0.47
N ARG A 250 -4.62 -0.45 0.55
CA ARG A 250 -3.85 -1.68 0.48
C ARG A 250 -4.42 -2.54 -0.64
N ILE A 251 -3.64 -2.74 -1.70
CA ILE A 251 -3.96 -3.75 -2.70
C ILE A 251 -4.05 -5.10 -1.99
N THR A 252 -5.26 -5.62 -1.90
CA THR A 252 -5.48 -6.98 -1.44
C THR A 252 -5.04 -7.90 -2.56
N LEU A 253 -3.92 -8.60 -2.36
CA LEU A 253 -3.42 -9.57 -3.32
C LEU A 253 -4.33 -10.80 -3.32
N MET A 254 -4.36 -11.54 -4.44
CA MET A 254 -5.18 -12.75 -4.54
C MET A 254 -4.84 -13.80 -3.48
N ALA A 255 -3.60 -13.80 -2.98
CA ALA A 255 -3.12 -14.68 -1.92
C ALA A 255 -3.19 -14.10 -0.51
N ASP A 256 -3.81 -12.94 -0.32
CA ASP A 256 -4.04 -12.42 1.03
C ASP A 256 -4.84 -13.47 1.84
N PRO A 257 -4.44 -13.79 3.09
CA PRO A 257 -5.17 -14.72 3.94
C PRO A 257 -6.66 -14.38 4.10
N ALA A 258 -7.04 -13.09 4.01
CA ALA A 258 -8.42 -12.67 4.03
C ALA A 258 -9.21 -13.19 2.82
N VAL A 259 -8.60 -13.27 1.63
CA VAL A 259 -9.23 -13.87 0.43
C VAL A 259 -9.42 -15.37 0.66
N ALA A 260 -8.38 -16.06 1.16
CA ALA A 260 -8.43 -17.50 1.43
C ALA A 260 -9.48 -17.87 2.50
N ALA A 261 -9.69 -16.98 3.48
CA ALA A 261 -10.65 -17.16 4.56
C ALA A 261 -12.13 -17.05 4.11
N ILE A 262 -12.41 -16.48 2.95
CA ILE A 262 -13.79 -16.39 2.44
C ILE A 262 -14.34 -17.81 2.18
N PRO A 263 -15.48 -18.18 2.82
CA PRO A 263 -16.10 -19.47 2.57
C PRO A 263 -16.65 -19.54 1.14
N VAL A 264 -16.55 -20.71 0.53
CA VAL A 264 -17.12 -20.97 -0.80
C VAL A 264 -18.41 -21.77 -0.62
N LYS A 265 -19.53 -21.26 -1.14
CA LYS A 265 -20.78 -22.01 -1.29
C LYS A 265 -21.08 -22.14 -2.78
N GLU A 266 -20.51 -23.19 -3.38
CA GLU A 266 -20.66 -23.48 -4.81
C GLU A 266 -22.14 -23.56 -5.21
N CYS A 267 -22.57 -22.71 -6.13
CA CYS A 267 -23.96 -22.62 -6.56
C CYS A 267 -24.34 -23.61 -7.68
N GLY A 268 -23.38 -24.33 -8.25
CA GLY A 268 -23.61 -25.39 -9.24
C GLY A 268 -23.76 -24.90 -10.68
N GLU A 269 -23.54 -23.61 -10.93
CA GLU A 269 -23.71 -23.01 -12.27
C GLU A 269 -22.75 -23.64 -13.30
N PRO A 270 -23.19 -24.02 -14.52
CA PRO A 270 -22.30 -24.69 -15.47
C PRO A 270 -21.25 -23.73 -16.06
N LEU A 271 -20.09 -24.30 -16.44
CA LEU A 271 -19.16 -23.67 -17.36
C LEU A 271 -19.76 -23.75 -18.77
N VAL A 272 -19.79 -22.63 -19.50
CA VAL A 272 -20.30 -22.52 -20.86
C VAL A 272 -19.20 -22.04 -21.80
N ASP A 273 -19.17 -22.56 -23.02
CA ASP A 273 -18.25 -22.11 -24.07
C ASP A 273 -18.76 -20.80 -24.68
N LEU A 274 -18.04 -19.71 -24.47
CA LEU A 274 -18.43 -18.37 -24.91
C LEU A 274 -18.61 -18.26 -26.42
N ARG A 275 -17.88 -19.06 -27.22
CA ARG A 275 -17.99 -19.07 -28.69
C ARG A 275 -19.39 -19.46 -29.16
N THR A 276 -20.11 -20.21 -28.34
CA THR A 276 -21.47 -20.67 -28.63
C THR A 276 -22.51 -19.98 -27.76
N ALA A 277 -22.23 -19.79 -26.48
CA ALA A 277 -23.18 -19.24 -25.52
C ALA A 277 -23.27 -17.71 -25.55
N ALA A 278 -22.25 -17.01 -26.05
CA ALA A 278 -22.17 -15.56 -26.08
C ALA A 278 -21.49 -15.04 -27.37
N PRO A 279 -22.07 -15.27 -28.56
CA PRO A 279 -21.45 -14.93 -29.85
C PRO A 279 -21.22 -13.42 -30.07
N ALA A 280 -21.82 -12.56 -29.23
CA ALA A 280 -21.54 -11.13 -29.21
C ALA A 280 -20.14 -10.78 -28.68
N LEU A 281 -19.52 -11.68 -27.91
CA LEU A 281 -18.18 -11.52 -27.35
C LEU A 281 -17.13 -12.10 -28.31
N ARG A 282 -15.95 -11.48 -28.37
CA ARG A 282 -14.83 -12.00 -29.16
C ARG A 282 -13.92 -12.84 -28.28
N VAL A 283 -13.75 -14.11 -28.61
CA VAL A 283 -12.77 -14.98 -27.94
C VAL A 283 -11.47 -14.97 -28.73
N ALA A 284 -10.35 -14.73 -28.06
CA ALA A 284 -9.01 -14.77 -28.64
C ALA A 284 -8.73 -16.14 -29.28
N GLY A 285 -8.35 -16.17 -30.56
CA GLY A 285 -8.00 -17.42 -31.27
C GLY A 285 -6.54 -17.82 -31.10
N ASP A 286 -5.69 -16.85 -30.77
CA ASP A 286 -4.25 -16.92 -30.58
C ASP A 286 -3.82 -17.35 -29.17
N ARG A 287 -4.75 -17.38 -28.20
CA ARG A 287 -4.49 -17.87 -26.84
C ARG A 287 -5.52 -18.95 -26.46
N HIS A 288 -5.07 -20.20 -26.43
CA HIS A 288 -5.89 -21.34 -26.06
C HIS A 288 -5.02 -22.42 -25.41
N ASP A 289 -5.58 -23.16 -24.46
CA ASP A 289 -5.00 -24.44 -24.09
C ASP A 289 -5.42 -25.52 -25.10
N VAL A 290 -4.76 -26.68 -25.05
CA VAL A 290 -4.96 -27.80 -25.99
C VAL A 290 -6.44 -28.21 -26.12
N ARG A 291 -7.25 -27.99 -25.09
CA ARG A 291 -8.67 -28.39 -25.04
C ARG A 291 -9.66 -27.21 -25.17
N GLY A 292 -9.19 -25.98 -25.35
CA GLY A 292 -10.05 -24.79 -25.51
C GLY A 292 -10.82 -24.38 -24.24
N HIS A 293 -10.34 -24.77 -23.07
CA HIS A 293 -10.89 -24.40 -21.76
C HIS A 293 -10.91 -22.89 -21.54
N PHE A 294 -9.94 -22.14 -22.07
CA PHE A 294 -9.88 -20.68 -21.91
C PHE A 294 -11.09 -19.95 -22.49
N ALA A 295 -11.84 -20.56 -23.41
CA ALA A 295 -13.10 -20.03 -23.92
C ALA A 295 -14.29 -20.24 -22.99
N HIS A 296 -14.13 -20.87 -21.82
CA HIS A 296 -15.22 -21.23 -20.92
C HIS A 296 -15.30 -20.29 -19.71
N LEU A 297 -16.51 -19.96 -19.27
CA LEU A 297 -16.79 -19.22 -18.03
C LEU A 297 -18.06 -19.76 -17.37
N ARG A 298 -18.29 -19.44 -16.08
CA ARG A 298 -19.62 -19.68 -15.48
C ARG A 298 -20.67 -18.88 -16.25
N ARG A 299 -21.85 -19.48 -16.44
CA ARG A 299 -22.94 -18.86 -17.21
C ARG A 299 -23.28 -17.43 -16.76
N GLY A 300 -23.29 -17.17 -15.46
CA GLY A 300 -23.59 -15.87 -14.88
C GLY A 300 -22.49 -14.84 -15.11
N VAL A 301 -21.23 -15.28 -15.27
CA VAL A 301 -20.12 -14.42 -15.70
C VAL A 301 -20.27 -14.10 -17.18
N ALA A 302 -20.57 -15.09 -18.02
CA ALA A 302 -20.80 -14.88 -19.46
C ALA A 302 -21.95 -13.87 -19.72
N GLN A 303 -23.06 -13.99 -18.99
CA GLN A 303 -24.19 -13.05 -19.07
C GLN A 303 -23.80 -11.62 -18.69
N ARG A 304 -22.98 -11.46 -17.65
CA ARG A 304 -22.46 -10.15 -17.23
C ARG A 304 -21.53 -9.54 -18.27
N LEU A 305 -20.70 -10.35 -18.92
CA LEU A 305 -19.83 -9.86 -20.00
C LEU A 305 -20.64 -9.41 -21.21
N VAL A 306 -21.75 -10.09 -21.55
CA VAL A 306 -22.68 -9.62 -22.58
C VAL A 306 -23.29 -8.28 -22.18
N ALA A 307 -23.76 -8.14 -20.93
CA ALA A 307 -24.28 -6.87 -20.44
C ALA A 307 -23.21 -5.75 -20.46
N ALA A 308 -21.96 -6.05 -20.07
CA ALA A 308 -20.86 -5.10 -20.13
C ALA A 308 -20.53 -4.70 -21.59
N GLN A 309 -20.61 -5.62 -22.54
CA GLN A 309 -20.45 -5.33 -23.97
C GLN A 309 -21.53 -4.36 -24.48
N GLU A 310 -22.76 -4.45 -23.98
CA GLU A 310 -23.86 -3.53 -24.33
C GLU A 310 -23.65 -2.12 -23.76
N LEU A 311 -22.85 -1.97 -22.70
CA LEU A 311 -22.50 -0.68 -22.08
C LEU A 311 -21.29 0.00 -22.73
N LEU A 312 -20.56 -0.69 -23.62
CA LEU A 312 -19.42 -0.09 -24.30
C LEU A 312 -19.86 0.93 -25.36
N PRO A 313 -19.08 2.02 -25.57
CA PRO A 313 -19.29 2.92 -26.69
C PRO A 313 -19.27 2.21 -28.04
N ASP A 314 -19.98 2.78 -29.01
CA ASP A 314 -19.94 2.33 -30.40
C ASP A 314 -18.49 2.27 -30.91
N GLY A 315 -18.19 1.19 -31.64
CA GLY A 315 -16.85 0.95 -32.17
C GLY A 315 -15.92 0.16 -31.25
N LEU A 316 -16.30 -0.13 -30.00
CA LEU A 316 -15.51 -0.95 -29.08
C LEU A 316 -16.16 -2.31 -28.80
N ARG A 317 -15.31 -3.33 -28.63
CA ARG A 317 -15.70 -4.71 -28.32
C ARG A 317 -14.81 -5.28 -27.21
N LEU A 318 -15.41 -6.11 -26.35
CA LEU A 318 -14.66 -6.96 -25.42
C LEU A 318 -14.01 -8.11 -26.19
N ARG A 319 -12.71 -8.30 -25.97
CA ARG A 319 -11.96 -9.48 -26.40
C ARG A 319 -11.55 -10.29 -25.17
N ILE A 320 -12.14 -11.47 -25.04
CA ILE A 320 -11.88 -12.43 -23.97
C ILE A 320 -10.61 -13.20 -24.32
N VAL A 321 -9.62 -13.11 -23.44
CA VAL A 321 -8.29 -13.70 -23.63
C VAL A 321 -8.17 -15.00 -22.86
N GLU A 322 -8.63 -15.03 -21.60
CA GLU A 322 -8.59 -16.23 -20.79
C GLU A 322 -9.75 -16.26 -19.79
N GLY A 323 -10.59 -17.29 -19.87
CA GLY A 323 -11.63 -17.59 -18.88
C GLY A 323 -11.18 -18.69 -17.93
N TYR A 324 -11.74 -19.88 -18.10
CA TYR A 324 -11.51 -21.01 -17.20
C TYR A 324 -10.13 -21.66 -17.44
N ARG A 325 -9.35 -21.76 -16.37
CA ARG A 325 -8.05 -22.44 -16.34
C ARG A 325 -8.15 -23.73 -15.50
N PRO A 326 -7.92 -24.92 -16.08
CA PRO A 326 -8.00 -26.17 -15.34
C PRO A 326 -7.11 -26.17 -14.08
N PRO A 327 -7.57 -26.69 -12.94
CA PRO A 327 -6.77 -26.73 -11.69
C PRO A 327 -5.40 -27.40 -11.84
N ALA A 328 -5.28 -28.42 -12.69
CA ALA A 328 -3.99 -29.03 -13.02
C ALA A 328 -3.05 -28.08 -13.77
N LEU A 329 -3.58 -27.26 -14.68
CA LEU A 329 -2.79 -26.24 -15.40
C LEU A 329 -2.38 -25.10 -14.45
N GLN A 330 -3.28 -24.66 -13.57
CA GLN A 330 -2.98 -23.65 -12.55
C GLN A 330 -1.87 -24.11 -11.59
N ARG A 331 -1.91 -25.36 -11.10
CA ARG A 331 -0.84 -25.93 -10.26
C ARG A 331 0.50 -25.87 -10.96
N ARG A 332 0.54 -26.32 -12.20
CA ARG A 332 1.76 -26.28 -13.02
C ARG A 332 2.30 -24.86 -13.18
N TYR A 333 1.47 -23.87 -13.53
CA TYR A 333 1.92 -22.47 -13.63
C TYR A 333 2.50 -21.96 -12.31
N PHE A 334 1.87 -22.31 -11.19
CA PHE A 334 2.35 -21.90 -9.87
C PHE A 334 3.68 -22.57 -9.51
N GLU A 335 3.81 -23.87 -9.79
CA GLU A 335 5.02 -24.65 -9.52
C GLU A 335 6.19 -24.19 -10.41
N GLU A 336 5.97 -24.01 -11.71
CA GLU A 336 6.97 -23.50 -12.66
C GLU A 336 7.51 -22.13 -12.21
N TYR A 337 6.61 -21.20 -11.88
CA TYR A 337 7.03 -19.87 -11.43
C TYR A 337 7.72 -19.88 -10.05
N ALA A 338 7.25 -20.73 -9.13
CA ALA A 338 7.92 -20.92 -7.85
C ALA A 338 9.33 -21.52 -8.00
N ASP A 339 9.54 -22.37 -9.01
CA ASP A 339 10.84 -22.96 -9.33
C ASP A 339 11.78 -21.92 -9.95
N GLU A 340 11.28 -21.04 -10.83
CA GLU A 340 12.04 -19.88 -11.34
C GLU A 340 12.49 -18.95 -10.21
N LEU A 341 11.59 -18.60 -9.29
CA LEU A 341 11.93 -17.79 -8.12
C LEU A 341 12.92 -18.49 -7.19
N ARG A 342 12.84 -19.83 -7.07
CA ARG A 342 13.83 -20.62 -6.32
C ARG A 342 15.20 -20.59 -6.98
N ALA A 343 15.27 -20.65 -8.30
CA ALA A 343 16.52 -20.57 -9.05
C ALA A 343 17.15 -19.16 -8.96
N ALA A 344 16.33 -18.11 -9.06
CA ALA A 344 16.79 -16.73 -8.98
C ALA A 344 17.18 -16.32 -7.54
N PHE A 345 16.51 -16.86 -6.52
CA PHE A 345 16.71 -16.50 -5.11
C PHE A 345 16.82 -17.74 -4.21
N PRO A 346 17.95 -18.49 -4.26
CA PRO A 346 18.09 -19.79 -3.60
C PRO A 346 18.00 -19.73 -2.07
N ASP A 347 18.50 -18.64 -1.46
CA ASP A 347 18.52 -18.45 0.00
C ASP A 347 17.21 -17.87 0.57
N ARG A 348 16.21 -17.60 -0.27
CA ARG A 348 14.97 -16.94 0.13
C ARG A 348 14.08 -17.93 0.90
N ASP A 349 13.46 -17.46 1.98
CA ASP A 349 12.56 -18.26 2.80
C ASP A 349 11.42 -18.90 1.96
N PRO A 350 11.05 -20.18 2.14
CA PRO A 350 9.99 -20.83 1.37
C PRO A 350 8.62 -20.14 1.45
N GLN A 351 8.25 -19.61 2.62
CA GLN A 351 6.97 -18.93 2.80
C GLN A 351 6.97 -17.57 2.09
N ARG A 352 8.09 -16.85 2.14
CA ARG A 352 8.28 -15.61 1.37
C ARG A 352 8.26 -15.86 -0.13
N ARG A 353 8.93 -16.91 -0.61
CA ARG A 353 8.86 -17.30 -2.03
C ARG A 353 7.44 -17.65 -2.47
N HIS A 354 6.68 -18.33 -1.63
CA HIS A 354 5.27 -18.61 -1.91
C HIS A 354 4.47 -17.31 -2.04
N GLN A 355 4.67 -16.33 -1.15
CA GLN A 355 4.02 -15.01 -1.24
C GLN A 355 4.43 -14.24 -2.50
N ASP A 356 5.72 -14.25 -2.84
CA ASP A 356 6.24 -13.60 -4.05
C ASP A 356 5.66 -14.25 -5.32
N ALA A 357 5.64 -15.59 -5.39
CA ALA A 357 5.02 -16.35 -6.47
C ALA A 357 3.54 -15.97 -6.63
N SER A 358 2.88 -15.80 -5.48
CA SER A 358 1.46 -15.48 -5.41
C SER A 358 1.08 -14.06 -5.81
N ARG A 359 2.05 -13.16 -5.97
CA ARG A 359 1.82 -11.82 -6.55
C ARG A 359 1.39 -11.90 -8.01
N TYR A 360 1.88 -12.93 -8.73
CA TYR A 360 1.77 -13.03 -10.19
C TYR A 360 1.05 -14.29 -10.66
N VAL A 361 1.12 -15.38 -9.89
CA VAL A 361 0.37 -16.59 -10.18
C VAL A 361 -0.47 -16.93 -8.96
N SER A 362 -1.79 -16.85 -9.11
CA SER A 362 -2.71 -17.19 -8.02
C SER A 362 -2.42 -18.59 -7.42
N PRO A 363 -2.38 -18.75 -6.10
CA PRO A 363 -2.24 -20.06 -5.48
C PRO A 363 -3.33 -21.02 -5.96
N PRO A 364 -3.02 -22.31 -6.20
CA PRO A 364 -4.02 -23.28 -6.66
C PRO A 364 -5.25 -23.41 -5.76
N GLY A 365 -5.10 -23.16 -4.45
CA GLY A 365 -6.20 -23.22 -3.48
C GLY A 365 -7.18 -22.03 -3.53
N ILE A 366 -6.87 -20.98 -4.29
CA ILE A 366 -7.69 -19.76 -4.42
C ILE A 366 -8.07 -19.50 -5.89
N ALA A 367 -7.17 -19.82 -6.82
CA ALA A 367 -7.21 -19.60 -8.26
C ALA A 367 -8.60 -19.32 -8.88
N PRO A 368 -8.93 -18.02 -9.08
CA PRO A 368 -10.22 -17.59 -9.59
C PRO A 368 -10.58 -18.15 -10.98
N HIS A 369 -9.61 -18.24 -11.89
CA HIS A 369 -9.79 -18.84 -13.22
C HIS A 369 -10.21 -20.31 -13.12
N SER A 370 -9.70 -21.06 -12.14
CA SER A 370 -10.10 -22.46 -11.93
C SER A 370 -11.52 -22.61 -11.40
N ALA A 371 -12.12 -21.54 -10.86
CA ALA A 371 -13.55 -21.53 -10.53
C ALA A 371 -14.44 -21.18 -11.73
N GLY A 372 -13.87 -20.63 -12.80
CA GLY A 372 -14.58 -20.02 -13.93
C GLY A 372 -15.28 -18.71 -13.57
N GLY A 373 -14.91 -18.12 -12.43
CA GLY A 373 -15.41 -16.84 -11.90
C GLY A 373 -14.61 -15.63 -12.37
N ALA A 374 -13.40 -15.84 -12.89
CA ALA A 374 -12.52 -14.79 -13.38
C ALA A 374 -12.29 -14.85 -14.89
N VAL A 375 -11.94 -13.68 -15.45
CA VAL A 375 -11.68 -13.48 -16.87
C VAL A 375 -10.56 -12.46 -17.06
N ASP A 376 -9.63 -12.79 -17.95
CA ASP A 376 -8.68 -11.86 -18.52
C ASP A 376 -9.20 -11.39 -19.88
N LEU A 377 -9.29 -10.08 -20.08
CA LEU A 377 -9.83 -9.50 -21.31
C LEU A 377 -9.20 -8.15 -21.64
N THR A 378 -9.42 -7.70 -22.89
CA THR A 378 -9.03 -6.36 -23.36
C THR A 378 -10.16 -5.72 -24.18
N LEU A 379 -9.97 -4.45 -24.54
CA LEU A 379 -10.75 -3.77 -25.55
C LEU A 379 -10.10 -3.94 -26.93
N VAL A 380 -10.95 -4.12 -27.94
CA VAL A 380 -10.57 -4.04 -29.34
C VAL A 380 -11.57 -3.15 -30.08
N THR A 381 -11.16 -2.64 -31.24
CA THR A 381 -12.05 -1.95 -32.16
C THR A 381 -13.08 -2.91 -32.77
N ALA A 382 -14.11 -2.37 -33.42
CA ALA A 382 -15.15 -3.16 -34.07
C ALA A 382 -14.64 -4.06 -35.21
N ASP A 383 -13.53 -3.74 -35.84
CA ASP A 383 -12.82 -4.60 -36.80
C ASP A 383 -11.85 -5.57 -36.12
N GLY A 384 -11.47 -5.33 -34.85
CA GLY A 384 -10.72 -6.26 -34.01
C GLY A 384 -9.26 -5.89 -33.76
N ALA A 385 -8.85 -4.68 -34.13
CA ALA A 385 -7.54 -4.16 -33.79
C ALA A 385 -7.46 -3.89 -32.27
N GLU A 386 -6.32 -4.20 -31.67
CA GLU A 386 -6.07 -3.87 -30.27
C GLU A 386 -5.99 -2.36 -30.08
N VAL A 387 -6.61 -1.86 -29.00
CA VAL A 387 -6.48 -0.47 -28.60
C VAL A 387 -5.36 -0.33 -27.58
N ASP A 388 -4.77 0.86 -27.49
CA ASP A 388 -3.74 1.14 -26.47
C ASP A 388 -4.36 1.00 -25.07
N MET A 389 -3.90 -0.01 -24.33
CA MET A 389 -4.24 -0.24 -22.92
C MET A 389 -3.07 0.08 -21.99
N GLY A 390 -1.97 0.66 -22.49
CA GLY A 390 -0.75 1.03 -21.76
C GLY A 390 0.29 -0.09 -21.66
N THR A 391 -0.14 -1.36 -21.63
CA THR A 391 0.72 -2.54 -21.68
C THR A 391 0.02 -3.68 -22.43
N PRO A 392 0.73 -4.68 -22.96
CA PRO A 392 0.11 -5.94 -23.35
C PRO A 392 -0.44 -6.67 -22.10
N ILE A 393 -1.35 -7.63 -22.33
CA ILE A 393 -1.83 -8.55 -21.29
C ILE A 393 -0.68 -9.44 -20.81
N ASN A 394 -0.67 -9.75 -19.51
CA ASN A 394 0.38 -10.46 -18.77
C ASN A 394 1.72 -9.72 -18.65
N ALA A 395 1.82 -8.43 -19.03
CA ALA A 395 3.04 -7.68 -18.77
C ALA A 395 3.31 -7.61 -17.25
N SER A 396 4.51 -7.99 -16.81
CA SER A 396 4.85 -7.89 -15.39
C SER A 396 5.07 -6.43 -14.97
N PRO A 397 5.00 -6.08 -13.66
CA PRO A 397 5.40 -4.77 -13.17
C PRO A 397 6.84 -4.42 -13.52
N GLU A 398 7.74 -5.40 -13.54
CA GLU A 398 9.15 -5.22 -13.89
C GLU A 398 9.33 -4.87 -15.38
N GLU A 399 8.59 -5.54 -16.27
CA GLU A 399 8.60 -5.26 -17.71
C GLU A 399 7.94 -3.93 -18.05
N SER A 400 6.88 -3.57 -17.31
CA SER A 400 6.04 -2.42 -17.60
C SER A 400 6.35 -1.17 -16.79
N GLY A 401 7.31 -1.22 -15.86
CA GLY A 401 7.52 -0.15 -14.89
C GLY A 401 6.30 0.13 -14.02
N GLY A 402 5.49 -0.91 -13.73
CA GLY A 402 4.24 -0.81 -12.98
C GLY A 402 3.01 -0.40 -13.79
N ALA A 403 3.13 -0.16 -15.11
CA ALA A 403 1.99 0.24 -15.94
C ALA A 403 0.91 -0.86 -16.06
N CYS A 404 1.20 -2.12 -15.72
CA CYS A 404 0.21 -3.21 -15.66
C CYS A 404 -0.85 -3.02 -14.55
N TYR A 405 -0.55 -2.22 -13.52
CA TYR A 405 -1.50 -1.93 -12.44
C TYR A 405 -2.69 -1.12 -12.96
N THR A 406 -3.90 -1.46 -12.53
CA THR A 406 -5.13 -0.82 -13.00
C THR A 406 -5.12 0.69 -12.77
N GLY A 407 -4.60 1.10 -11.60
CA GLY A 407 -4.50 2.49 -11.18
C GLY A 407 -3.26 3.25 -11.68
N ALA A 408 -2.42 2.66 -12.53
CA ALA A 408 -1.11 3.22 -12.88
C ALA A 408 -1.14 4.73 -13.23
N PRO A 409 -0.28 5.55 -12.60
CA PRO A 409 -0.34 7.00 -12.73
C PRO A 409 0.17 7.50 -14.09
N ASP A 410 1.13 6.81 -14.71
CA ASP A 410 1.86 7.27 -15.90
C ASP A 410 1.36 6.65 -17.22
N LEU A 411 0.04 6.48 -17.36
CA LEU A 411 -0.58 6.01 -18.60
C LEU A 411 -0.73 7.12 -19.63
N THR A 412 -0.59 6.76 -20.92
CA THR A 412 -0.97 7.64 -22.05
C THR A 412 -2.43 8.09 -21.88
N PRO A 413 -2.81 9.28 -22.38
CA PRO A 413 -4.20 9.73 -22.32
C PRO A 413 -5.19 8.75 -22.97
N ALA A 414 -4.77 8.07 -24.04
CA ALA A 414 -5.56 7.04 -24.71
C ALA A 414 -5.77 5.81 -23.82
N ALA A 415 -4.69 5.22 -23.30
CA ALA A 415 -4.75 4.07 -22.39
C ALA A 415 -5.62 4.35 -21.16
N ARG A 416 -5.47 5.53 -20.55
CA ARG A 416 -6.30 5.95 -19.42
C ARG A 416 -7.78 6.01 -19.77
N THR A 417 -8.10 6.50 -20.97
CA THR A 417 -9.48 6.59 -21.44
C THR A 417 -10.07 5.21 -21.69
N HIS A 418 -9.35 4.32 -22.38
CA HIS A 418 -9.81 2.96 -22.64
C HIS A 418 -9.98 2.14 -21.34
N ARG A 419 -9.05 2.25 -20.39
CA ARG A 419 -9.20 1.61 -19.07
C ARG A 419 -10.41 2.12 -18.30
N ARG A 420 -10.68 3.43 -18.32
CA ARG A 420 -11.90 3.98 -17.68
C ARG A 420 -13.18 3.44 -18.30
N VAL A 421 -13.24 3.37 -19.64
CA VAL A 421 -14.38 2.79 -20.37
C VAL A 421 -14.57 1.32 -19.99
N LEU A 422 -13.50 0.54 -20.03
CA LEU A 422 -13.52 -0.87 -19.65
C LEU A 422 -14.00 -1.06 -18.21
N SER A 423 -13.40 -0.32 -17.28
CA SER A 423 -13.71 -0.41 -15.86
C SER A 423 -15.14 -0.02 -15.55
N ALA A 424 -15.66 1.04 -16.18
CA ALA A 424 -17.04 1.47 -16.00
C ALA A 424 -18.03 0.39 -16.46
N ALA A 425 -17.80 -0.20 -17.65
CA ALA A 425 -18.68 -1.24 -18.19
C ALA A 425 -18.70 -2.51 -17.32
N LEU A 426 -17.52 -3.02 -16.93
CA LEU A 426 -17.42 -4.27 -16.15
C LEU A 426 -17.88 -4.11 -14.70
N THR A 427 -17.57 -2.98 -14.07
CA THR A 427 -18.07 -2.68 -12.71
C THR A 427 -19.59 -2.55 -12.71
N SER A 428 -20.17 -1.91 -13.73
CA SER A 428 -21.63 -1.80 -13.86
C SER A 428 -22.31 -3.16 -14.06
N ALA A 429 -21.62 -4.12 -14.68
CA ALA A 429 -22.06 -5.51 -14.79
C ALA A 429 -21.80 -6.34 -13.51
N GLY A 430 -21.23 -5.73 -12.47
CA GLY A 430 -21.01 -6.33 -11.15
C GLY A 430 -19.69 -7.11 -11.01
N LEU A 431 -18.78 -7.03 -11.98
CA LEU A 431 -17.43 -7.57 -11.84
C LEU A 431 -16.55 -6.62 -11.03
N VAL A 432 -15.57 -7.16 -10.31
CA VAL A 432 -14.52 -6.38 -9.64
C VAL A 432 -13.19 -6.60 -10.36
N ASN A 433 -12.37 -5.56 -10.45
CA ASN A 433 -11.02 -5.68 -11.01
C ASN A 433 -10.02 -6.12 -9.94
N TYR A 434 -9.03 -6.91 -10.36
CA TYR A 434 -7.84 -7.15 -9.56
C TYR A 434 -6.80 -6.03 -9.78
N PRO A 435 -6.45 -5.23 -8.76
CA PRO A 435 -5.70 -3.97 -8.95
C PRO A 435 -4.31 -4.11 -9.56
N THR A 436 -3.68 -5.29 -9.47
CA THR A 436 -2.34 -5.49 -10.05
C THR A 436 -2.38 -5.83 -11.53
N GLU A 437 -3.55 -6.12 -12.09
CA GLU A 437 -3.73 -6.58 -13.46
C GLU A 437 -4.95 -5.89 -14.08
N TRP A 438 -4.73 -4.87 -14.92
CA TRP A 438 -5.84 -4.09 -15.52
C TRP A 438 -6.81 -4.94 -16.35
N TRP A 439 -6.34 -6.08 -16.86
CA TRP A 439 -7.10 -7.02 -17.68
C TRP A 439 -7.91 -8.05 -16.87
N HIS A 440 -7.61 -8.24 -15.58
CA HIS A 440 -8.17 -9.32 -14.77
C HIS A 440 -9.41 -8.87 -13.99
N TRP A 441 -10.50 -9.60 -14.16
CA TRP A 441 -11.79 -9.28 -13.57
C TRP A 441 -12.46 -10.52 -12.97
N SER A 442 -13.07 -10.34 -11.80
CA SER A 442 -13.66 -11.40 -10.97
C SER A 442 -15.15 -11.17 -10.73
N TYR A 443 -15.91 -12.27 -10.74
CA TYR A 443 -17.28 -12.33 -10.26
C TYR A 443 -17.58 -13.67 -9.59
N GLY A 444 -18.17 -13.63 -8.40
CA GLY A 444 -18.62 -14.81 -7.66
C GLY A 444 -17.50 -15.69 -7.08
N ASP A 445 -16.22 -15.39 -7.32
CA ASP A 445 -15.11 -16.03 -6.61
C ASP A 445 -14.84 -15.39 -5.24
N ARG A 446 -13.80 -15.86 -4.54
CA ARG A 446 -13.41 -15.36 -3.22
C ARG A 446 -12.94 -13.91 -3.23
N TYR A 447 -12.26 -13.48 -4.30
CA TYR A 447 -11.78 -12.11 -4.42
C TYR A 447 -12.95 -11.15 -4.58
N TRP A 448 -13.89 -11.49 -5.46
CA TRP A 448 -15.14 -10.76 -5.62
C TRP A 448 -15.92 -10.65 -4.31
N ALA A 449 -16.07 -11.76 -3.57
CA ALA A 449 -16.80 -11.75 -2.31
C ALA A 449 -16.12 -10.85 -1.27
N LEU A 450 -14.79 -10.90 -1.15
CA LEU A 450 -14.07 -9.99 -0.26
C LEU A 450 -14.20 -8.52 -0.68
N ALA A 451 -13.99 -8.22 -1.96
CA ALA A 451 -14.03 -6.85 -2.49
C ALA A 451 -15.42 -6.21 -2.40
N THR A 452 -16.48 -7.01 -2.51
CA THR A 452 -17.88 -6.54 -2.42
C THR A 452 -18.49 -6.65 -1.02
N GLY A 453 -17.80 -7.31 -0.07
CA GLY A 453 -18.32 -7.58 1.26
C GLY A 453 -19.39 -8.67 1.31
N ALA A 454 -19.46 -9.56 0.31
CA ALA A 454 -20.38 -10.68 0.31
C ALA A 454 -19.95 -11.75 1.35
N ASP A 455 -20.92 -12.35 2.03
CA ASP A 455 -20.67 -13.35 3.09
C ASP A 455 -19.91 -14.60 2.63
N HIS A 456 -19.96 -14.92 1.33
CA HIS A 456 -19.34 -16.10 0.75
C HIS A 456 -19.13 -15.95 -0.77
N ALA A 457 -18.17 -16.70 -1.31
CA ALA A 457 -18.00 -16.90 -2.75
C ALA A 457 -19.05 -17.88 -3.30
N LEU A 458 -19.53 -17.61 -4.51
CA LEU A 458 -20.49 -18.43 -5.27
C LEU A 458 -19.83 -19.58 -6.03
N TYR A 459 -18.56 -19.43 -6.40
CA TYR A 459 -17.84 -20.37 -7.25
C TYR A 459 -16.57 -20.87 -6.57
N GLY A 460 -16.35 -22.18 -6.62
CA GLY A 460 -15.08 -22.82 -6.23
C GLY A 460 -14.35 -23.43 -7.42
N PRO A 461 -13.05 -23.78 -7.27
CA PRO A 461 -12.32 -24.52 -8.27
C PRO A 461 -13.06 -25.79 -8.70
N LYS A 462 -13.14 -26.02 -10.00
CA LYS A 462 -13.88 -27.14 -10.59
C LYS A 462 -13.01 -27.81 -11.63
N GLU A 463 -12.86 -29.13 -11.59
CA GLU A 463 -12.24 -29.86 -12.71
C GLU A 463 -13.24 -29.93 -13.89
N PRO A 464 -12.77 -29.91 -15.15
CA PRO A 464 -13.67 -30.08 -16.27
C PRO A 464 -14.30 -31.48 -16.18
N ALA A 465 -15.60 -31.60 -16.47
CA ALA A 465 -16.23 -32.92 -16.55
C ALA A 465 -15.47 -33.75 -17.60
N GLY A 466 -14.93 -34.91 -17.18
CA GLY A 466 -14.17 -35.79 -18.05
C GLY A 466 -14.96 -36.09 -19.33
N ARG A 467 -14.34 -35.82 -20.48
CA ARG A 467 -14.74 -36.38 -21.77
C ARG A 467 -13.70 -37.41 -22.17
#